data_AF-A0A495D4U5-F1
#
_entry.id   AF-A0A495D4U5-F1
#
_cell.length_a   1.000
_cell.length_b   1.000
_cell.length_c   1.000
_cell.angle_alpha   90.00
_cell.angle_beta   90.00
_cell.angle_gamma   90.00
#
_symmetry.space_group_name_H-M   'P 1'
#
loop_
_entity.id
_entity.type
_entity.pdbx_description
1 polymer ?
#
loop_
_entity_poly.entity_id
_entity_poly.type
_entity_poly.pdbx_seq_one_letter_code
_entity_poly.pdbx_strand_id
1 'polypeptide(L)'
;MDSEEKKRRADLIVQQYDGIVPQYEAFYISSLLYSANRARMSFDALDAALENVDDPNVAMAHLQEALSHASSVSRYFWPTRRDNYTQSRAIKLRDAFEVSDTNPLKDRQLRNAIEHFDERLDDFLLNCSAGPVVPGAIIGDFAIIEESVGHVFKLIDPEHGVCVILGTICRYFPVRCAVVDVSQRAERMDRDGARLMRP
;
A
#
# COMPACT_ATOMS: atom_id res chain seq x y z
N MET A 1 -23.82 -19.91 -7.05
CA MET A 1 -24.03 -19.85 -5.58
C MET A 1 -24.76 -18.55 -5.28
N ASP A 2 -25.95 -18.65 -4.71
CA ASP A 2 -26.81 -17.52 -4.39
C ASP A 2 -26.25 -16.66 -3.23
N SER A 3 -26.69 -15.40 -3.14
CA SER A 3 -26.24 -14.41 -2.15
C SER A 3 -26.53 -14.84 -0.71
N GLU A 4 -27.68 -15.48 -0.46
CA GLU A 4 -28.06 -15.97 0.87
C GLU A 4 -27.11 -17.08 1.35
N GLU A 5 -26.76 -18.02 0.49
CA GLU A 5 -25.81 -19.08 0.83
C GLU A 5 -24.40 -18.53 1.10
N LYS A 6 -23.97 -17.50 0.36
CA LYS A 6 -22.69 -16.81 0.64
C LYS A 6 -22.69 -16.16 2.03
N LYS A 7 -23.78 -15.46 2.38
CA LYS A 7 -23.93 -14.81 3.68
C LYS A 7 -23.94 -15.83 4.82
N ARG A 8 -24.73 -16.90 4.69
CA ARG A 8 -24.78 -18.00 5.67
C ARG A 8 -23.39 -18.60 5.92
N ARG A 9 -22.61 -18.85 4.87
CA ARG A 9 -21.23 -19.35 5.01
C ARG A 9 -20.32 -18.33 5.68
N ALA A 10 -20.42 -17.05 5.31
CA ALA A 10 -19.62 -15.99 5.92
C ALA A 10 -19.88 -15.89 7.44
N ASP A 11 -21.15 -15.94 7.85
CA ASP A 11 -21.53 -15.90 9.27
C ASP A 11 -20.99 -17.11 10.05
N LEU A 12 -21.09 -18.32 9.48
CA LEU A 12 -20.50 -19.53 10.08
C LEU A 12 -18.98 -19.42 10.24
N ILE A 13 -18.29 -18.87 9.24
CA ILE A 13 -16.83 -18.73 9.29
C ILE A 13 -16.41 -17.73 10.38
N VAL A 14 -17.15 -16.63 10.55
CA VAL A 14 -16.91 -15.70 11.65
C VAL A 14 -17.11 -16.40 12.99
N GLN A 15 -18.24 -17.07 13.18
CA GLN A 15 -18.60 -17.68 14.47
C GLN A 15 -17.67 -18.81 14.90
N GLN A 16 -17.14 -19.60 13.95
CA GLN A 16 -16.38 -20.80 14.26
C GLN A 16 -14.87 -20.65 14.10
N TYR A 17 -14.41 -19.67 13.32
CA TYR A 17 -13.00 -19.55 12.93
C TYR A 17 -12.47 -18.10 12.92
N ASP A 18 -13.22 -17.15 13.47
CA ASP A 18 -12.84 -15.74 13.55
C ASP A 18 -12.48 -15.14 12.18
N GLY A 19 -13.20 -15.56 11.14
CA GLY A 19 -13.10 -15.00 9.79
C GLY A 19 -12.13 -15.70 8.82
N ILE A 20 -11.27 -16.61 9.29
CA ILE A 20 -10.42 -17.44 8.39
C ILE A 20 -10.45 -18.89 8.86
N VAL A 21 -10.98 -19.76 8.00
CA VAL A 21 -10.92 -21.21 8.22
C VAL A 21 -9.47 -21.69 8.11
N PRO A 22 -8.98 -22.60 8.99
CA PRO A 22 -7.59 -23.07 9.02
C PRO A 22 -6.95 -23.41 7.68
N GLN A 23 -7.62 -24.18 6.83
CA GLN A 23 -7.08 -24.56 5.52
C GLN A 23 -6.95 -23.39 4.54
N TYR A 24 -7.59 -22.25 4.81
CA TYR A 24 -7.53 -21.07 3.97
C TYR A 24 -6.42 -20.09 4.37
N GLU A 25 -5.77 -20.30 5.51
CA GLU A 25 -4.64 -19.48 5.98
C GLU A 25 -3.52 -19.40 4.93
N ALA A 26 -3.18 -20.53 4.29
CA ALA A 26 -2.16 -20.62 3.26
C ALA A 26 -2.41 -19.65 2.08
N PHE A 27 -3.67 -19.44 1.67
CA PHE A 27 -3.99 -18.52 0.57
C PHE A 27 -3.77 -17.06 0.99
N TYR A 28 -4.09 -16.71 2.24
CA TYR A 28 -3.84 -15.37 2.75
C TYR A 28 -2.35 -15.10 2.92
N ILE A 29 -1.60 -16.05 3.47
CA ILE A 29 -0.14 -15.97 3.64
C ILE A 29 0.53 -15.80 2.26
N SER A 30 0.22 -16.67 1.31
CA SER A 30 0.79 -16.61 -0.05
C SER A 30 0.44 -15.29 -0.75
N SER A 31 -0.81 -14.80 -0.61
CA SER A 31 -1.22 -13.53 -1.26
C SER A 31 -0.57 -12.31 -0.64
N LEU A 32 -0.44 -12.28 0.69
CA LEU A 32 0.28 -11.23 1.43
C LEU A 32 1.76 -11.25 1.09
N LEU A 33 2.38 -12.44 1.08
CA LEU A 33 3.78 -12.63 0.70
C LEU A 33 4.04 -12.11 -0.71
N TYR A 34 3.22 -12.51 -1.68
CA TYR A 34 3.34 -12.06 -3.05
C TYR A 34 3.28 -10.53 -3.14
N SER A 35 2.23 -9.91 -2.57
CA SER A 35 2.04 -8.47 -2.64
C SER A 35 3.17 -7.71 -1.94
N ALA A 36 3.59 -8.17 -0.76
CA ALA A 36 4.68 -7.56 -0.01
C ALA A 36 6.03 -7.68 -0.75
N ASN A 37 6.31 -8.84 -1.36
CA ASN A 37 7.53 -9.04 -2.13
C ASN A 37 7.55 -8.20 -3.41
N ARG A 38 6.42 -8.06 -4.10
CA ARG A 38 6.33 -7.15 -5.26
C ARG A 38 6.60 -5.70 -4.86
N ALA A 39 6.02 -5.25 -3.75
CA ALA A 39 6.32 -3.92 -3.22
C ALA A 39 7.80 -3.76 -2.87
N ARG A 40 8.40 -4.74 -2.17
CA ARG A 40 9.84 -4.73 -1.83
C ARG A 40 10.73 -4.66 -3.05
N MET A 41 10.52 -5.55 -4.03
CA MET A 41 11.29 -5.56 -5.28
C MET A 41 11.18 -4.24 -6.03
N SER A 42 10.01 -3.60 -6.00
CA SER A 42 9.81 -2.31 -6.65
C SER A 42 10.50 -1.16 -5.91
N PHE A 43 10.59 -1.21 -4.57
CA PHE A 43 11.44 -0.28 -3.81
C PHE A 43 12.94 -0.51 -4.08
N ASP A 44 13.36 -1.76 -4.22
CA ASP A 44 14.76 -2.06 -4.56
C ASP A 44 15.10 -1.57 -5.99
N ALA A 45 14.14 -1.66 -6.93
CA ALA A 45 14.27 -1.08 -8.27
C ALA A 45 14.25 0.46 -8.27
N LEU A 46 13.48 1.08 -7.37
CA LEU A 46 13.51 2.53 -7.15
C LEU A 46 14.92 2.97 -6.72
N ASP A 47 15.53 2.29 -5.76
CA ASP A 47 16.89 2.64 -5.32
C ASP A 47 17.89 2.58 -6.48
N ALA A 48 17.86 1.51 -7.27
CA ALA A 48 18.72 1.37 -8.45
C ALA A 48 18.50 2.46 -9.51
N ALA A 49 17.25 2.92 -9.69
CA ALA A 49 16.91 4.03 -10.59
C ALA A 49 17.34 5.39 -10.04
N LEU A 50 17.39 5.55 -8.70
CA LEU A 50 17.88 6.77 -8.05
C LEU A 50 19.41 6.85 -8.03
N GLU A 51 20.13 5.72 -8.09
CA GLU A 51 21.58 5.70 -8.23
C GLU A 51 22.05 6.18 -9.61
N ASN A 52 21.28 5.87 -10.66
CA ASN A 52 21.58 6.24 -12.05
C ASN A 52 20.47 7.15 -12.58
N VAL A 53 20.44 8.41 -12.12
CA VAL A 53 19.38 9.41 -12.36
C VAL A 53 19.26 9.83 -13.85
N ASP A 54 18.97 8.87 -14.73
CA ASP A 54 18.84 9.08 -16.16
C ASP A 54 17.42 9.55 -16.51
N ASP A 55 16.39 8.99 -15.86
CA ASP A 55 14.98 9.36 -16.07
C ASP A 55 14.17 9.33 -14.75
N PRO A 56 13.80 10.51 -14.20
CA PRO A 56 12.92 10.61 -13.04
C PRO A 56 11.59 9.87 -13.17
N ASN A 57 11.08 9.69 -14.39
CA ASN A 57 9.82 8.98 -14.62
C ASN A 57 9.96 7.48 -14.36
N VAL A 58 11.14 6.90 -14.58
CA VAL A 58 11.43 5.49 -14.25
C VAL A 58 11.43 5.30 -12.74
N ALA A 59 12.11 6.18 -12.00
CA ALA A 59 12.09 6.16 -10.53
C ALA A 59 10.64 6.30 -10.01
N MET A 60 9.87 7.25 -10.57
CA MET A 60 8.46 7.43 -10.20
C MET A 60 7.58 6.23 -10.55
N ALA A 61 7.83 5.54 -11.66
CA ALA A 61 7.11 4.32 -12.00
C ALA A 61 7.35 3.22 -10.97
N HIS A 62 8.61 2.99 -10.57
CA HIS A 62 8.96 2.02 -9.53
C HIS A 62 8.38 2.39 -8.17
N LEU A 63 8.36 3.67 -7.81
CA LEU A 63 7.71 4.11 -6.58
C LEU A 63 6.20 3.85 -6.63
N GLN A 64 5.51 4.22 -7.71
CA GLN A 64 4.06 4.00 -7.85
C GLN A 64 3.71 2.50 -7.85
N GLU A 65 4.50 1.65 -8.48
CA GLU A 65 4.32 0.18 -8.42
C GLU A 65 4.50 -0.33 -6.98
N ALA A 66 5.52 0.16 -6.25
CA ALA A 66 5.75 -0.20 -4.86
C ALA A 66 4.55 0.19 -3.96
N LEU A 67 4.07 1.43 -4.10
CA LEU A 67 2.94 1.96 -3.32
C LEU A 67 1.61 1.27 -3.70
N SER A 68 1.43 0.85 -4.95
CA SER A 68 0.26 0.07 -5.40
C SER A 68 0.20 -1.29 -4.71
N HIS A 69 1.34 -1.99 -4.64
CA HIS A 69 1.44 -3.27 -3.96
C HIS A 69 1.35 -3.12 -2.43
N ALA A 70 1.94 -2.06 -1.85
CA ALA A 70 1.77 -1.73 -0.43
C ALA A 70 0.30 -1.45 -0.08
N SER A 71 -0.42 -0.72 -0.94
CA SER A 71 -1.86 -0.50 -0.81
C SER A 71 -2.64 -1.82 -0.86
N SER A 72 -2.20 -2.76 -1.68
CA SER A 72 -2.79 -4.10 -1.75
C SER A 72 -2.60 -4.89 -0.45
N VAL A 73 -1.40 -4.84 0.14
CA VAL A 73 -1.14 -5.39 1.48
C VAL A 73 -2.04 -4.73 2.53
N SER A 74 -2.14 -3.39 2.51
CA SER A 74 -3.00 -2.63 3.44
C SER A 74 -4.45 -3.08 3.43
N ARG A 75 -5.04 -3.41 2.27
CA ARG A 75 -6.45 -3.83 2.17
C ARG A 75 -6.76 -5.17 2.86
N TYR A 76 -5.77 -6.03 3.10
CA TYR A 76 -5.96 -7.22 3.92
C TYR A 76 -6.17 -6.88 5.39
N PHE A 77 -5.39 -5.92 5.90
CA PHE A 77 -5.39 -5.49 7.29
C PHE A 77 -6.43 -4.41 7.61
N TRP A 78 -6.74 -3.51 6.68
CA TRP A 78 -7.77 -2.46 6.81
C TRP A 78 -8.66 -2.39 5.57
N PRO A 79 -9.57 -3.35 5.41
CA PRO A 79 -10.43 -3.43 4.23
C PRO A 79 -11.44 -2.28 4.16
N THR A 80 -11.76 -1.85 2.95
CA THR A 80 -12.79 -0.81 2.69
C THR A 80 -14.19 -1.32 3.00
N ARG A 81 -14.46 -2.60 2.72
CA ARG A 81 -15.76 -3.24 2.97
C ARG A 81 -15.96 -3.47 4.48
N ARG A 82 -17.10 -3.02 5.00
CA ARG A 82 -17.41 -3.01 6.44
C ARG A 82 -18.29 -4.18 6.92
N ASP A 83 -18.41 -5.26 6.14
CA ASP A 83 -19.17 -6.44 6.59
C ASP A 83 -18.41 -7.23 7.65
N ASN A 84 -19.16 -7.94 8.49
CA ASN A 84 -18.63 -8.64 9.66
C ASN A 84 -17.53 -9.68 9.31
N TYR A 85 -17.72 -10.42 8.21
CA TYR A 85 -16.75 -11.42 7.76
C TYR A 85 -15.43 -10.80 7.35
N THR A 86 -15.49 -9.76 6.52
CA THR A 86 -14.30 -9.03 6.07
C THR A 86 -13.54 -8.39 7.22
N GLN A 87 -14.25 -7.84 8.21
CA GLN A 87 -13.63 -7.23 9.40
C GLN A 87 -13.00 -8.28 10.32
N SER A 88 -13.67 -9.40 10.55
CA SER A 88 -13.15 -10.51 11.38
C SER A 88 -11.85 -11.08 10.79
N ARG A 89 -11.83 -11.31 9.46
CA ARG A 89 -10.62 -11.72 8.73
C ARG A 89 -9.49 -10.71 8.95
N ALA A 90 -9.78 -9.41 8.83
CA ALA A 90 -8.75 -8.37 8.97
C ALA A 90 -8.18 -8.31 10.39
N ILE A 91 -9.01 -8.46 11.42
CA ILE A 91 -8.56 -8.58 12.83
C ILE A 91 -7.61 -9.76 12.97
N LYS A 92 -8.05 -10.96 12.55
CA LYS A 92 -7.24 -12.18 12.64
C LYS A 92 -5.89 -12.07 11.93
N LEU A 93 -5.84 -11.41 10.78
CA LEU A 93 -4.58 -11.15 10.06
C LEU A 93 -3.71 -10.12 10.78
N ARG A 94 -4.28 -9.05 11.32
CA ARG A 94 -3.50 -8.06 12.08
C ARG A 94 -2.88 -8.67 13.33
N ASP A 95 -3.61 -9.54 14.03
CA ASP A 95 -3.09 -10.24 15.20
C ASP A 95 -1.94 -11.18 14.82
N ALA A 96 -2.13 -12.02 13.79
CA ALA A 96 -1.10 -12.96 13.33
C ALA A 96 0.16 -12.28 12.79
N PHE A 97 0.02 -11.11 12.16
CA PHE A 97 1.13 -10.33 11.61
C PHE A 97 1.67 -9.26 12.58
N GLU A 98 1.10 -9.14 13.79
CA GLU A 98 1.43 -8.10 14.77
C GLU A 98 1.37 -6.67 14.20
N VAL A 99 0.38 -6.41 13.34
CA VAL A 99 0.19 -5.12 12.68
C VAL A 99 -0.77 -4.26 13.49
N SER A 100 -0.21 -3.25 14.17
CA SER A 100 -0.98 -2.31 14.99
C SER A 100 -1.68 -1.22 14.17
N ASP A 101 -2.59 -0.51 14.81
CA ASP A 101 -3.29 0.63 14.22
C ASP A 101 -2.42 1.88 13.98
N THR A 102 -1.17 1.88 14.45
CA THR A 102 -0.18 2.94 14.18
C THR A 102 0.72 2.59 12.99
N ASN A 103 0.50 1.44 12.34
CA ASN A 103 1.33 1.00 11.23
C ASN A 103 1.15 1.91 9.99
N PRO A 104 2.24 2.30 9.31
CA PRO A 104 2.19 3.17 8.13
C PRO A 104 1.30 2.68 6.99
N LEU A 105 1.12 1.36 6.84
CA LEU A 105 0.25 0.78 5.82
C LEU A 105 -1.23 1.13 6.03
N LYS A 106 -1.63 1.58 7.22
CA LYS A 106 -3.02 1.99 7.47
C LYS A 106 -3.41 3.25 6.71
N ASP A 107 -2.43 4.10 6.38
CA ASP A 107 -2.68 5.40 5.79
C ASP A 107 -3.56 5.31 4.54
N ARG A 108 -4.69 6.03 4.60
CA ARG A 108 -5.66 6.09 3.51
C ARG A 108 -5.24 7.07 2.43
N GLN A 109 -4.49 8.11 2.77
CA GLN A 109 -4.03 9.09 1.79
C GLN A 109 -3.12 8.41 0.76
N LEU A 110 -2.23 7.54 1.23
CA LEU A 110 -1.38 6.72 0.37
C LEU A 110 -2.18 5.86 -0.61
N ARG A 111 -3.19 5.12 -0.11
CA ARG A 111 -4.04 4.26 -0.95
C ARG A 111 -4.80 5.06 -2.00
N ASN A 112 -5.46 6.13 -1.55
CA ASN A 112 -6.29 6.96 -2.40
C ASN A 112 -5.46 7.70 -3.46
N ALA A 113 -4.20 8.05 -3.17
CA ALA A 113 -3.30 8.71 -4.12
C ALA A 113 -2.97 7.88 -5.35
N ILE A 114 -3.07 6.56 -5.23
CA ILE A 114 -2.75 5.63 -6.30
C ILE A 114 -4.03 5.06 -6.94
N GLU A 115 -5.02 4.65 -6.15
CA GLU A 115 -6.23 3.98 -6.66
C GLU A 115 -7.16 4.91 -7.45
N HIS A 116 -7.23 6.19 -7.06
CA HIS A 116 -8.12 7.19 -7.65
C HIS A 116 -7.31 8.26 -8.39
N PHE A 117 -6.23 7.86 -9.03
CA PHE A 117 -5.30 8.80 -9.66
C PHE A 117 -5.98 9.63 -10.76
N ASP A 118 -6.88 9.05 -11.55
CA ASP A 118 -7.65 9.70 -12.61
C ASP A 118 -8.62 10.75 -12.06
N GLU A 119 -9.45 10.40 -11.06
CA GLU A 119 -10.37 11.35 -10.43
C GLU A 119 -9.61 12.50 -9.76
N ARG A 120 -8.50 12.19 -9.09
CA ARG A 120 -7.65 13.20 -8.45
C ARG A 120 -6.89 14.06 -9.45
N LEU A 121 -6.60 13.54 -10.64
CA LEU A 121 -5.96 14.30 -11.72
C LEU A 121 -6.92 15.40 -12.20
N ASP A 122 -8.19 15.08 -12.39
CA ASP A 122 -9.21 16.05 -12.76
C ASP A 122 -9.31 17.15 -11.70
N ASP A 123 -9.43 16.78 -10.42
CA ASP A 123 -9.45 17.73 -9.31
C ASP A 123 -8.19 18.59 -9.25
N PHE A 124 -7.01 17.99 -9.44
CA PHE A 124 -5.74 18.72 -9.46
C PHE A 124 -5.70 19.77 -10.57
N LEU A 125 -6.12 19.39 -11.79
CA LEU A 125 -6.14 20.29 -12.95
C LEU A 125 -7.18 21.40 -12.81
N LEU A 126 -8.34 21.12 -12.21
CA LEU A 126 -9.36 22.14 -11.91
C LEU A 126 -8.87 23.19 -10.90
N ASN A 127 -7.99 22.80 -9.97
CA ASN A 127 -7.41 23.68 -8.96
C ASN A 127 -6.13 24.41 -9.43
N CYS A 128 -5.55 24.01 -10.56
CA CYS A 128 -4.39 24.69 -11.17
C CYS A 128 -4.84 26.01 -11.84
N SER A 129 -5.02 27.06 -11.03
CA SER A 129 -5.54 28.35 -11.52
C SER A 129 -4.48 29.24 -12.18
N ALA A 130 -3.20 29.11 -11.81
CA ALA A 130 -2.07 29.84 -12.42
C ALA A 130 -0.72 29.18 -12.06
N GLY A 131 0.32 29.44 -12.86
CA GLY A 131 1.68 28.94 -12.63
C GLY A 131 2.07 27.74 -13.52
N PRO A 132 3.36 27.42 -13.61
CA PRO A 132 3.83 26.30 -14.42
C PRO A 132 3.41 24.96 -13.80
N VAL A 133 2.92 24.05 -14.64
CA VAL A 133 2.68 22.64 -14.29
C VAL A 133 3.71 21.80 -15.04
N VAL A 134 4.52 21.04 -14.31
CA VAL A 134 5.48 20.09 -14.90
C VAL A 134 4.80 18.73 -14.98
N PRO A 135 4.55 18.17 -16.18
CA PRO A 135 3.83 16.89 -16.31
C PRO A 135 4.70 15.66 -16.00
N GLY A 136 6.03 15.80 -16.06
CA GLY A 136 6.97 14.74 -15.73
C GLY A 136 7.25 14.66 -14.23
N ALA A 137 7.86 13.55 -13.80
CA ALA A 137 8.37 13.42 -12.44
C ALA A 137 9.61 14.30 -12.21
N ILE A 138 9.76 14.79 -10.99
CA ILE A 138 10.92 15.54 -10.52
C ILE A 138 11.59 14.74 -9.40
N ILE A 139 12.93 14.72 -9.36
CA ILE A 139 13.69 14.25 -8.20
C ILE A 139 14.32 15.47 -7.55
N GLY A 140 14.06 15.69 -6.26
CA GLY A 140 14.56 16.85 -5.53
C GLY A 140 13.85 17.06 -4.20
N ASP A 141 14.23 18.12 -3.49
CA ASP A 141 13.69 18.47 -2.19
C ASP A 141 12.19 18.79 -2.26
N PHE A 142 11.38 18.15 -1.41
CA PHE A 142 9.94 18.43 -1.36
C PHE A 142 9.63 19.85 -0.84
N ALA A 143 10.56 20.53 -0.16
CA ALA A 143 10.40 21.90 0.33
C ALA A 143 10.09 22.91 -0.79
N ILE A 144 10.48 22.60 -2.04
CA ILE A 144 10.15 23.39 -3.24
C ILE A 144 8.62 23.58 -3.40
N ILE A 145 7.81 22.69 -2.83
CA ILE A 145 6.34 22.78 -2.86
C ILE A 145 5.83 23.94 -1.99
N GLU A 146 6.49 24.24 -0.87
CA GLU A 146 6.09 25.34 0.01
C GLU A 146 6.57 26.70 -0.53
N GLU A 147 7.68 26.69 -1.29
CA GLU A 147 8.33 27.91 -1.78
C GLU A 147 7.87 28.34 -3.19
N SER A 148 7.19 27.48 -3.95
CA SER A 148 6.83 27.76 -5.34
C SER A 148 5.36 28.09 -5.57
N VAL A 149 5.11 28.97 -6.55
CA VAL A 149 3.78 29.20 -7.16
C VAL A 149 3.45 28.10 -8.20
N GLY A 150 4.33 27.10 -8.35
CA GLY A 150 4.18 26.00 -9.31
C GLY A 150 3.40 24.83 -8.70
N HIS A 151 2.67 24.10 -9.54
CA HIS A 151 1.94 22.92 -9.09
C HIS A 151 2.77 21.65 -9.34
N VAL A 152 3.23 21.01 -8.26
CA VAL A 152 4.02 19.77 -8.36
C VAL A 152 3.10 18.59 -8.64
N PHE A 153 3.24 18.05 -9.86
CA PHE A 153 2.49 16.89 -10.31
C PHE A 153 3.00 15.60 -9.67
N LYS A 154 4.31 15.37 -9.77
CA LYS A 154 5.01 14.17 -9.29
C LYS A 154 6.40 14.56 -8.82
N LEU A 155 6.73 14.28 -7.56
CA LEU A 155 8.06 14.52 -7.01
C LEU A 155 8.50 13.35 -6.13
N ILE A 156 9.78 13.01 -6.20
CA ILE A 156 10.46 12.12 -5.26
C ILE A 156 11.55 12.92 -4.55
N ASP A 157 11.46 12.93 -3.23
CA ASP A 157 12.55 13.34 -2.36
C ASP A 157 13.17 12.08 -1.75
N PRO A 158 14.29 11.61 -2.32
CA PRO A 158 14.95 10.40 -1.86
C PRO A 158 15.71 10.58 -0.55
N GLU A 159 16.05 11.82 -0.17
CA GLU A 159 16.76 12.12 1.07
C GLU A 159 15.84 11.95 2.29
N HIS A 160 14.61 12.46 2.19
CA HIS A 160 13.62 12.41 3.25
C HIS A 160 12.65 11.23 3.16
N GLY A 161 12.69 10.46 2.06
CA GLY A 161 11.76 9.36 1.82
C GLY A 161 10.33 9.85 1.63
N VAL A 162 10.18 10.98 0.94
CA VAL A 162 8.91 11.65 0.67
C VAL A 162 8.64 11.57 -0.82
N CYS A 163 7.38 11.40 -1.19
CA CYS A 163 6.94 11.66 -2.55
C CYS A 163 5.70 12.51 -2.56
N VAL A 164 5.53 13.27 -3.64
CA VAL A 164 4.34 14.05 -3.88
C VAL A 164 3.66 13.55 -5.14
N ILE A 165 2.37 13.26 -5.01
CA ILE A 165 1.52 12.81 -6.11
C ILE A 165 0.29 13.70 -6.10
N LEU A 166 0.13 14.52 -7.14
CA LEU A 166 -0.99 15.45 -7.30
C LEU A 166 -1.16 16.34 -6.05
N GLY A 167 -0.06 16.94 -5.58
CA GLY A 167 -0.03 17.79 -4.39
C GLY A 167 -0.17 17.07 -3.04
N THR A 168 -0.40 15.75 -2.99
CA THR A 168 -0.42 15.01 -1.72
C THR A 168 0.96 14.50 -1.36
N ILE A 169 1.41 14.87 -0.16
CA ILE A 169 2.67 14.43 0.44
C ILE A 169 2.46 13.04 1.06
N CYS A 170 3.26 12.06 0.62
CA CYS A 170 3.29 10.70 1.14
C CYS A 170 4.70 10.36 1.62
N ARG A 171 4.85 9.84 2.84
CA ARG A 171 6.13 9.32 3.34
C ARG A 171 6.23 7.84 3.01
N TYR A 172 7.21 7.46 2.18
CA TYR A 172 7.33 6.08 1.70
C TYR A 172 8.37 5.24 2.45
N PHE A 173 9.33 5.84 3.18
CA PHE A 173 10.25 5.04 4.02
C PHE A 173 9.53 4.21 5.08
N PRO A 174 8.58 4.76 5.88
CA PRO A 174 7.86 3.95 6.87
C PRO A 174 7.03 2.83 6.22
N VAL A 175 6.48 3.10 5.02
CA VAL A 175 5.73 2.12 4.23
C VAL A 175 6.65 0.99 3.78
N ARG A 176 7.86 1.31 3.28
CA ARG A 176 8.86 0.32 2.89
C ARG A 176 9.23 -0.59 4.05
N CYS A 177 9.53 -0.03 5.23
CA CYS A 177 9.82 -0.81 6.42
C CYS A 177 8.67 -1.75 6.78
N ALA A 178 7.43 -1.23 6.82
CA ALA A 178 6.25 -2.02 7.14
C ALA A 178 6.00 -3.16 6.13
N VAL A 179 6.25 -2.94 4.84
CA VAL A 179 6.17 -3.98 3.80
C VAL A 179 7.21 -5.07 4.02
N VAL A 180 8.45 -4.70 4.36
CA VAL A 180 9.53 -5.66 4.65
C VAL A 180 9.18 -6.51 5.86
N ASP A 181 8.66 -5.92 6.93
CA ASP A 181 8.23 -6.64 8.13
C ASP A 181 7.12 -7.65 7.82
N VAL A 182 6.11 -7.24 7.03
CA VAL A 182 5.01 -8.12 6.60
C VAL A 182 5.55 -9.26 5.71
N SER A 183 6.45 -8.97 4.78
CA SER A 183 7.08 -9.97 3.92
C SER A 183 7.82 -11.03 4.76
N GLN A 184 8.70 -10.61 5.67
CA GLN A 184 9.48 -11.52 6.52
C GLN A 184 8.60 -12.41 7.41
N ARG A 185 7.50 -11.85 7.94
CA ARG A 185 6.51 -12.62 8.72
C ARG A 185 5.78 -13.62 7.84
N ALA A 186 5.35 -13.23 6.65
CA ALA A 186 4.70 -14.14 5.70
C ALA A 186 5.65 -15.26 5.26
N GLU A 187 6.92 -14.97 4.97
CA GLU A 187 7.94 -15.98 4.63
C GLU A 187 8.19 -16.98 5.77
N ARG A 188 8.12 -16.52 7.02
CA ARG A 188 8.20 -17.41 8.18
C ARG A 188 7.00 -18.34 8.24
N MET A 189 5.79 -17.80 8.14
CA MET A 189 4.55 -18.59 8.16
C MET A 189 4.46 -19.59 7.00
N ASP A 190 4.88 -19.18 5.80
CA ASP A 190 4.87 -20.02 4.61
C ASP A 190 5.80 -21.23 4.77
N ARG A 191 7.01 -21.01 5.32
CA ARG A 191 7.96 -22.08 5.65
C ARG A 191 7.50 -22.97 6.81
N ASP A 192 6.71 -22.44 7.74
CA ASP A 192 6.20 -23.16 8.91
C ASP A 192 4.79 -23.76 8.66
N GLY A 193 4.66 -24.48 7.55
CA GLY A 193 3.44 -25.20 7.20
C GLY A 193 2.27 -24.33 6.73
N ALA A 194 2.53 -23.09 6.30
CA ALA A 194 1.55 -22.13 5.80
C ALA A 194 0.39 -21.88 6.79
N ARG A 195 0.72 -21.73 8.07
CA ARG A 195 -0.22 -21.43 9.16
C ARG A 195 0.03 -20.05 9.73
N LEU A 196 -1.04 -19.37 10.12
CA LEU A 196 -0.94 -18.08 10.82
C LEU A 196 -0.29 -18.29 12.18
N MET A 197 0.65 -17.41 12.53
CA MET A 197 1.22 -17.37 13.88
C MET A 197 0.10 -17.12 14.89
N ARG A 198 0.11 -17.87 15.99
CA ARG A 198 -0.81 -17.66 17.09
C ARG A 198 -0.16 -16.70 18.09
N PRO A 199 -0.90 -15.71 18.62
CA PRO A 199 -0.41 -14.84 19.68
C PRO A 199 -0.11 -15.62 20.97
#